data_AF-A0A2N1Q8Y5-F1
#
_entry.id   AF-A0A2N1Q8Y5-F1
#
_cell.length_a   1.000
_cell.length_b   1.000
_cell.length_c   1.000
_cell.angle_alpha   90.00
_cell.angle_beta   90.00
_cell.angle_gamma   90.00
#
_symmetry.space_group_name_H-M   'P 1'
#
loop_
_entity.id
_entity.type
_entity.pdbx_description
1 polymer ?
#
loop_
_entity_poly.entity_id
_entity_poly.type
_entity_poly.pdbx_seq_one_letter_code
_entity_poly.pdbx_strand_id
1 'polypeptide(L)' 'KQIRAFVPVFVACGGTEYEALDYMVARKIFRKFESLNLPFLQNEINDLSALIDRLFGRNVFVECQTYLSNIKKQF' A
#
# COMPACT_ATOMS: atom_id res chain seq x y z
N LYS A 1 -0.54 -4.88 17.24
CA LYS A 1 -0.44 -6.35 17.42
C LYS A 1 -0.12 -7.10 16.12
N GLN A 2 -0.82 -6.83 15.01
CA GLN A 2 -0.68 -7.62 13.78
C GLN A 2 0.67 -7.47 13.05
N ILE A 3 1.19 -6.24 12.91
CA ILE A 3 2.50 -6.01 12.27
C ILE A 3 3.61 -6.80 12.96
N ARG A 4 3.67 -6.72 14.31
CA ARG A 4 4.65 -7.44 15.13
C ARG A 4 4.55 -8.97 15.03
N ALA A 5 3.40 -9.50 14.60
CA ALA A 5 3.21 -10.94 14.42
C ALA A 5 3.48 -11.39 12.97
N PHE A 6 3.10 -10.55 11.99
CA PHE A 6 3.21 -10.89 10.58
C PHE A 6 4.61 -10.65 10.01
N VAL A 7 5.21 -9.49 10.29
CA VAL A 7 6.49 -9.08 9.68
C VAL A 7 7.61 -10.09 9.98
N PRO A 8 7.82 -10.56 11.23
CA PRO A 8 8.89 -11.52 11.49
C PRO A 8 8.73 -12.84 10.75
N VAL A 9 7.48 -13.31 10.58
CA VAL A 9 7.18 -14.56 9.85
C VAL A 9 7.42 -14.37 8.36
N PHE A 10 6.99 -13.24 7.78
CA PHE A 10 7.24 -12.92 6.37
C PHE A 10 8.75 -12.84 6.07
N VAL A 11 9.50 -12.19 6.95
CA VAL A 11 10.97 -12.10 6.85
C VAL A 11 11.63 -13.48 6.98
N ALA A 12 11.15 -14.32 7.90
CA ALA A 12 11.65 -15.70 8.04
C ALA A 12 11.39 -16.57 6.80
N CYS A 13 10.40 -16.23 5.98
CA CYS A 13 10.13 -16.87 4.69
C CYS A 13 10.99 -16.33 3.52
N GLY A 14 11.92 -15.40 3.79
CA GLY A 14 12.85 -14.85 2.79
C GLY A 14 12.44 -13.51 2.18
N GLY A 15 11.37 -12.89 2.68
CA GLY A 15 11.00 -11.52 2.30
C GLY A 15 11.69 -10.44 3.15
N THR A 16 11.44 -9.19 2.83
CA THR A 16 11.93 -8.03 3.59
C THR A 16 10.84 -7.43 4.48
N GLU A 17 11.26 -6.64 5.47
CA GLU A 17 10.31 -5.92 6.34
C GLU A 17 9.44 -4.94 5.55
N TYR A 18 10.01 -4.28 4.54
CA TYR A 18 9.29 -3.34 3.69
C TYR A 18 8.27 -4.04 2.80
N GLU A 19 8.62 -5.16 2.17
CA GLU A 19 7.65 -5.96 1.39
C GLU A 19 6.51 -6.48 2.27
N ALA A 20 6.82 -6.91 3.50
CA ALA A 20 5.79 -7.33 4.44
C ALA A 20 4.82 -6.19 4.77
N LEU A 21 5.34 -4.98 5.01
CA LEU A 21 4.53 -3.79 5.27
C LEU A 21 3.72 -3.37 4.04
N ASP A 22 4.34 -3.35 2.87
CA ASP A 22 3.71 -3.03 1.59
C ASP A 22 2.50 -3.94 1.33
N TYR A 23 2.71 -5.24 1.45
CA TYR A 23 1.65 -6.24 1.32
C TYR A 23 0.51 -6.01 2.33
N MET A 24 0.84 -5.76 3.60
CA MET A 24 -0.16 -5.51 4.64
C MET A 24 -1.00 -4.26 4.36
N VAL A 25 -0.36 -3.16 3.95
CA VAL A 25 -1.04 -1.90 3.66
C VAL A 25 -1.95 -2.07 2.45
N ALA A 26 -1.43 -2.59 1.34
CA ALA A 26 -2.19 -2.79 0.12
C ALA A 26 -3.42 -3.71 0.33
N ARG A 27 -3.24 -4.86 0.99
CA ARG A 27 -4.31 -5.86 1.10
C ARG A 27 -5.30 -5.61 2.24
N LYS A 28 -4.90 -4.90 3.29
CA LYS A 28 -5.71 -4.75 4.51
C LYS A 28 -6.21 -3.33 4.74
N ILE A 29 -5.38 -2.32 4.44
CA ILE A 29 -5.75 -0.93 4.64
C ILE A 29 -6.49 -0.43 3.39
N PHE A 30 -5.88 -0.57 2.21
CA PHE A 30 -6.46 -0.03 0.99
C PHE A 30 -7.73 -0.72 0.53
N ARG A 31 -7.96 -1.99 0.89
CA ARG A 31 -9.26 -2.65 0.68
C ARG A 31 -10.45 -1.86 1.25
N LYS A 32 -10.23 -1.01 2.26
CA LYS A 32 -11.28 -0.14 2.80
C LYS A 32 -11.64 1.01 1.85
N PHE A 33 -10.76 1.36 0.92
CA PHE A 33 -11.01 2.41 -0.08
C PHE A 33 -12.08 2.01 -1.09
N GLU A 34 -12.30 0.71 -1.32
CA GLU A 34 -13.40 0.19 -2.15
C GLU A 34 -14.79 0.60 -1.62
N SER A 35 -14.89 0.86 -0.31
CA SER A 35 -16.15 1.34 0.30
C SER A 35 -16.34 2.87 0.21
N LEU A 36 -15.36 3.60 -0.31
CA LEU A 36 -15.38 5.06 -0.43
C LEU A 36 -15.79 5.48 -1.85
N ASN A 37 -16.19 6.74 -1.99
CA ASN A 37 -16.54 7.32 -3.28
C ASN A 37 -15.28 7.76 -4.04
N LEU A 38 -14.57 6.78 -4.60
CA LEU A 38 -13.26 6.94 -5.25
C LEU A 38 -13.17 7.97 -6.38
N PRO A 39 -14.21 8.21 -7.22
CA PRO A 39 -14.17 9.25 -8.23
C PRO A 39 -13.83 10.65 -7.70
N PHE A 40 -14.20 10.97 -6.45
CA PHE A 40 -13.96 12.28 -5.85
C PHE A 40 -12.59 12.39 -5.17
N LEU A 41 -11.83 11.29 -5.05
CA LEU A 41 -10.59 11.22 -4.27
C LEU A 41 -9.32 11.11 -5.15
N GLN A 42 -9.42 11.44 -6.44
CA GLN A 42 -8.32 11.26 -7.40
C GLN A 42 -7.08 12.08 -7.03
N ASN A 43 -7.26 13.28 -6.47
CA ASN A 43 -6.15 14.13 -6.05
C ASN A 43 -5.46 13.55 -4.81
N GLU A 44 -6.26 13.16 -3.81
CA GLU A 44 -5.81 12.56 -2.56
C GLU A 44 -5.08 11.23 -2.80
N ILE A 45 -5.50 10.45 -3.80
CA ILE A 45 -4.81 9.22 -4.22
C ILE A 45 -3.41 9.54 -4.77
N ASN A 46 -3.26 10.61 -5.57
CA ASN A 46 -1.94 11.03 -6.06
C ASN A 46 -1.05 11.54 -4.92
N ASP A 47 -1.62 12.31 -4.00
CA ASP A 47 -0.90 12.81 -2.83
C ASP A 47 -0.44 11.67 -1.91
N LEU A 48 -1.29 10.64 -1.73
CA LEU A 48 -0.93 9.43 -1.00
C LEU A 48 0.20 8.64 -1.69
N SER A 49 0.12 8.48 -3.01
CA SER A 49 1.19 7.85 -3.80
C SER A 49 2.52 8.59 -3.64
N ALA A 50 2.51 9.92 -3.74
CA ALA A 50 3.70 10.75 -3.53
C ALA A 50 4.22 10.69 -2.09
N LEU A 51 3.33 10.62 -1.10
CA LEU A 51 3.69 10.49 0.30
C LEU A 51 4.40 9.16 0.59
N ILE A 52 3.91 8.06 0.00
CA ILE A 52 4.53 6.73 0.16
C ILE A 52 5.95 6.73 -0.39
N ASP A 53 6.16 7.26 -1.60
CA ASP A 53 7.50 7.38 -2.19
C ASP A 53 8.42 8.28 -1.36
N ARG A 54 7.89 9.35 -0.76
CA ARG A 54 8.67 10.24 0.11
C ARG A 54 9.09 9.57 1.41
N LEU A 55 8.24 8.74 2.01
CA LEU A 55 8.50 8.12 3.31
C LEU A 55 9.41 6.90 3.20
N PHE A 56 9.21 6.07 2.18
CA PHE A 56 9.88 4.76 2.08
C PHE A 56 10.87 4.67 0.93
N GLY A 57 10.88 5.67 0.03
CA GLY A 57 11.69 5.64 -1.18
C GLY A 57 10.92 5.06 -2.37
N ARG A 58 11.37 5.45 -3.57
CA ARG A 58 10.80 4.95 -4.83
C ARG A 58 11.10 3.48 -5.00
N ASN A 59 10.15 2.73 -5.57
CA ASN A 59 10.23 1.29 -5.83
C ASN A 59 10.32 0.38 -4.59
N VAL A 60 9.98 0.89 -3.40
CA VAL A 60 9.93 0.07 -2.18
C VAL A 60 8.52 -0.48 -1.92
N PHE A 61 7.49 0.37 -2.05
CA PHE A 61 6.08 0.01 -1.81
C PHE A 61 5.34 -0.27 -3.14
N VAL A 62 5.85 -1.23 -3.91
CA VAL A 62 5.39 -1.51 -5.27
C VAL A 62 3.93 -1.98 -5.32
N GLU A 63 3.49 -2.82 -4.36
CA GLU A 63 2.12 -3.32 -4.30
C GLU A 63 1.12 -2.19 -4.00
N CYS A 64 1.46 -1.32 -3.04
CA CYS A 64 0.66 -0.13 -2.74
C CYS A 64 0.56 0.80 -3.96
N GLN A 65 1.68 1.10 -4.63
CA GLN A 65 1.68 1.95 -5.82
C GLN A 65 0.85 1.34 -6.96
N THR A 66 0.96 0.03 -7.15
CA THR A 66 0.18 -0.71 -8.14
C THR A 66 -1.32 -0.64 -7.84
N TYR A 67 -1.70 -0.80 -6.58
CA TYR A 67 -3.10 -0.69 -6.16
C TYR A 67 -3.68 0.71 -6.41
N LEU A 68 -2.96 1.76 -6.02
CA LEU A 68 -3.39 3.15 -6.24
C LEU A 68 -3.50 3.46 -7.74
N SER A 69 -2.57 2.96 -8.56
CA SER A 69 -2.64 3.10 -10.01
C SER A 69 -3.86 2.39 -10.61
N ASN A 70 -4.21 1.21 -10.10
CA ASN A 70 -5.37 0.46 -10.57
C ASN A 70 -6.69 1.15 -10.23
N ILE A 71 -6.82 1.70 -9.01
CA ILE A 71 -7.99 2.50 -8.64
C ILE A 71 -8.15 3.69 -9.59
N LYS A 72 -7.06 4.40 -9.87
CA LYS A 72 -7.07 5.56 -10.77
C LYS A 72 -7.41 5.20 -12.22
N LYS A 73 -7.20 3.96 -12.65
CA LYS A 73 -7.60 3.50 -13.98
C LYS A 73 -9.08 3.09 -14.04
N GLN A 74 -9.65 2.72 -12.90
CA GLN A 74 -11.02 2.22 -12.81
C GLN A 74 -12.06 3.35 -12.76
N PHE A 75 -11.65 4.55 -12.34
CA PHE A 75 -12.49 5.75 -12.19
C PHE A 75 -11.81 6.95 -12.83
#